data_AF-A0A963E8U5-F1
#
_entry.id   AF-A0A963E8U5-F1
#
_cell.length_a   1.000
_cell.length_b   1.000
_cell.length_c   1.000
_cell.angle_alpha   90.00
_cell.angle_beta   90.00
_cell.angle_gamma   90.00
#
_symmetry.space_group_name_H-M   'P 1'
#
loop_
_entity.id
_entity.type
_entity.pdbx_description
1 polymer ?
#
loop_
_entity_poly.entity_id
_entity_poly.type
_entity_poly.pdbx_seq_one_letter_code
_entity_poly.pdbx_strand_id
1 'polypeptide(L)'
;VTAAGIVWTDGAGTTTFEAFGPGDTSLGTIGPVLVATSGITGQTDEDSFFGVTDLGGITAIKLSNTSGGIEIDHVQFGDAAVGNAVPEPATVALLGLGLAGLGFGCRKRPCEG
;
A
#
# COMPACT_ATOMS: atom_id res chain seq x y z
N VAL A 1 -12.42 4.74 8.40
CA VAL A 1 -11.76 3.48 8.86
C VAL A 1 -10.32 3.83 9.16
N THR A 2 -9.79 3.56 10.35
CA THR A 2 -8.40 3.94 10.62
C THR A 2 -7.46 2.93 9.98
N ALA A 3 -6.43 3.40 9.31
CA ALA A 3 -5.34 2.61 8.76
C ALA A 3 -4.03 3.00 9.44
N ALA A 4 -3.17 2.01 9.70
CA ALA A 4 -1.80 2.22 10.10
C ALA A 4 -0.90 1.19 9.40
N GLY A 5 0.30 1.60 9.03
CA GLY A 5 1.27 0.74 8.39
C GLY A 5 2.70 1.24 8.55
N ILE A 6 3.64 0.35 8.25
CA ILE A 6 5.07 0.56 8.40
C ILE A 6 5.81 -0.34 7.40
N VAL A 7 6.93 0.13 6.87
CA VAL A 7 7.82 -0.70 6.05
C VAL A 7 8.97 -1.17 6.94
N TRP A 8 9.12 -2.48 7.05
CA TRP A 8 10.35 -3.11 7.52
C TRP A 8 11.35 -3.06 6.37
N THR A 9 12.55 -2.54 6.60
CA THR A 9 13.57 -2.41 5.54
C THR A 9 14.78 -3.30 5.80
N ASP A 10 15.22 -3.41 7.06
CA ASP A 10 16.40 -4.21 7.39
C ASP A 10 16.34 -4.77 8.82
N GLY A 11 17.18 -5.77 9.09
CA GLY A 11 17.31 -6.42 10.38
C GLY A 11 17.71 -7.89 10.27
N ALA A 12 17.43 -8.65 11.33
CA ALA A 12 17.69 -10.08 11.37
C ALA A 12 16.53 -10.86 12.00
N GLY A 13 16.56 -12.18 11.87
CA GLY A 13 15.56 -13.07 12.46
C GLY A 13 14.20 -13.01 11.76
N THR A 14 13.21 -13.69 12.36
CA THR A 14 11.83 -13.63 11.87
C THR A 14 11.11 -12.44 12.48
N THR A 15 10.35 -11.73 11.66
CA THR A 15 9.58 -10.54 12.02
C THR A 15 8.15 -10.91 12.37
N THR A 16 7.61 -10.22 13.38
CA THR A 16 6.22 -10.30 13.83
C THR A 16 5.65 -8.90 13.93
N PHE A 17 4.50 -8.67 13.29
CA PHE A 17 3.70 -7.46 13.38
C PHE A 17 2.43 -7.73 14.18
N GLU A 18 2.09 -6.87 15.12
CA GLU A 18 0.84 -6.90 15.87
C GLU A 18 0.21 -5.50 15.91
N ALA A 19 -1.11 -5.45 15.84
CA ALA A 19 -1.88 -4.21 15.94
C ALA A 19 -2.82 -4.24 17.14
N PHE A 20 -3.09 -3.07 17.70
CA PHE A 20 -3.94 -2.91 18.88
C PHE A 20 -5.00 -1.84 18.62
N GLY A 21 -6.22 -2.10 19.05
CA GLY A 21 -7.35 -1.19 19.05
C GLY A 21 -7.62 -0.58 20.43
N PRO A 22 -8.73 0.14 20.60
CA PRO A 22 -9.11 0.74 21.88
C PRO A 22 -9.11 -0.26 23.05
N GLY A 23 -8.58 0.18 24.19
CA GLY A 23 -8.43 -0.68 25.38
C GLY A 23 -7.32 -1.74 25.25
N ASP A 24 -6.31 -1.48 24.41
CA ASP A 24 -5.17 -2.36 24.15
C ASP A 24 -5.57 -3.76 23.64
N THR A 25 -6.73 -3.85 22.98
CA THR A 25 -7.22 -5.12 22.42
C THR A 25 -6.42 -5.45 21.17
N SER A 26 -5.78 -6.63 21.13
CA SER A 26 -5.09 -7.11 19.94
C SER A 26 -6.08 -7.27 18.77
N LEU A 27 -5.74 -6.67 17.63
CA LEU A 27 -6.45 -6.78 16.36
C LEU A 27 -5.90 -7.93 15.50
N GLY A 28 -4.91 -8.67 16.02
CA GLY A 28 -4.28 -9.80 15.37
C GLY A 28 -2.79 -9.58 15.08
N THR A 29 -2.17 -10.65 14.60
CA THR A 29 -0.73 -10.74 14.41
C THR A 29 -0.43 -11.29 13.01
N ILE A 30 0.59 -10.73 12.35
CA ILE A 30 1.21 -11.27 11.14
C ILE A 30 2.60 -11.76 11.53
N GLY A 31 2.91 -13.02 11.21
CA GLY A 31 4.20 -13.66 11.50
C GLY A 31 4.11 -14.73 12.59
N PRO A 32 5.26 -15.31 12.98
CA PRO A 32 6.61 -14.96 12.54
C PRO A 32 6.84 -15.24 11.04
N VAL A 33 7.45 -14.28 10.34
CA VAL A 33 7.81 -14.38 8.91
C VAL A 33 9.27 -14.01 8.72
N LEU A 34 9.99 -14.77 7.89
CA LEU A 34 11.36 -14.41 7.52
C LEU A 34 11.31 -13.42 6.36
N VAL A 35 11.52 -12.13 6.66
CA VAL A 35 11.70 -11.05 5.67
C VAL A 35 13.16 -10.63 5.55
N ALA A 36 13.94 -10.80 6.62
CA ALA A 36 15.37 -10.50 6.62
C ALA A 36 16.16 -11.33 5.60
N THR A 37 17.05 -10.67 4.87
CA THR A 37 18.03 -11.31 3.97
C THR A 37 19.43 -11.30 4.60
N SER A 38 20.44 -11.70 3.83
CA SER A 38 21.80 -11.95 4.35
C SER A 38 22.69 -10.70 4.50
N GLY A 39 22.22 -9.50 4.18
CA GLY A 39 23.06 -8.31 4.16
C GLY A 39 22.30 -7.04 4.51
N ILE A 40 23.03 -6.08 5.10
CA ILE A 40 22.54 -4.76 5.53
C ILE A 40 23.30 -3.68 4.75
N THR A 41 23.17 -3.67 3.43
CA THR A 41 24.00 -2.82 2.55
C THR A 41 23.19 -1.92 1.62
N GLY A 42 21.98 -1.53 2.07
CA GLY A 42 21.08 -0.63 1.33
C GLY A 42 20.34 -1.33 0.19
N GLN A 43 20.02 -2.61 0.38
CA GLN A 43 19.11 -3.35 -0.50
C GLN A 43 17.67 -2.93 -0.20
N THR A 44 16.74 -3.34 -1.06
CA THR A 44 15.30 -3.10 -0.90
C THR A 44 14.47 -4.33 -1.28
N ASP A 45 15.12 -5.46 -1.57
CA ASP A 45 14.43 -6.67 -2.03
C ASP A 45 13.62 -7.30 -0.88
N GLU A 46 14.05 -7.02 0.34
CA GLU A 46 13.52 -7.45 1.60
C GLU A 46 12.47 -6.47 2.18
N ASP A 47 12.36 -5.26 1.61
CA ASP A 47 11.42 -4.21 2.06
C ASP A 47 9.99 -4.75 2.07
N SER A 48 9.41 -4.81 3.25
CA SER A 48 8.14 -5.49 3.49
C SER A 48 7.18 -4.57 4.22
N PHE A 49 6.08 -4.21 3.56
CA PHE A 49 4.99 -3.44 4.16
C PHE A 49 4.14 -4.31 5.08
N PHE A 50 3.94 -3.84 6.32
CA PHE A 50 2.96 -4.37 7.25
C PHE A 50 1.91 -3.30 7.53
N GLY A 51 0.63 -3.67 7.50
CA GLY A 51 -0.45 -2.72 7.74
C GLY A 51 -1.72 -3.36 8.25
N VAL A 52 -2.57 -2.53 8.84
CA VAL A 52 -3.85 -2.91 9.43
C VAL A 52 -4.87 -1.80 9.19
N THR A 53 -6.13 -2.19 9.02
CA THR A 53 -7.26 -1.27 9.04
C THR A 53 -8.29 -1.74 10.05
N ASP A 54 -8.80 -0.84 10.87
CA ASP A 54 -9.88 -1.15 11.81
C ASP A 54 -10.92 -0.03 11.89
N LEU A 55 -12.20 -0.41 12.03
CA LEU A 55 -13.32 0.52 12.16
C LEU A 55 -13.40 1.14 13.56
N GLY A 56 -12.99 0.40 14.60
CA GLY A 56 -12.92 0.87 15.98
C GLY A 56 -11.71 1.76 16.27
N GLY A 57 -10.71 1.74 15.38
CA GLY A 57 -9.51 2.56 15.46
C GLY A 57 -8.28 1.74 15.82
N ILE A 58 -7.09 2.33 15.61
CA ILE A 58 -5.80 1.71 15.92
C ILE A 58 -5.11 2.60 16.93
N THR A 59 -4.75 2.03 18.09
CA THR A 59 -4.06 2.73 19.17
C THR A 59 -2.56 2.49 19.15
N ALA A 60 -2.13 1.32 18.67
CA ALA A 60 -0.72 0.98 18.51
C ALA A 60 -0.50 -0.07 17.41
N ILE A 61 0.69 -0.03 16.83
CA ILE A 61 1.28 -1.13 16.07
C ILE A 61 2.62 -1.48 16.71
N LYS A 62 2.97 -2.76 16.66
CA LYS A 62 4.23 -3.28 17.17
C LYS A 62 4.87 -4.15 16.12
N LEU A 63 6.10 -3.79 15.74
CA LEU A 63 6.98 -4.65 14.97
C LEU A 63 8.06 -5.19 15.89
N SER A 64 8.35 -6.48 15.79
CA SER A 64 9.39 -7.14 16.57
C SER A 64 10.09 -8.21 15.73
N ASN A 65 11.32 -8.55 16.07
CA ASN A 65 12.05 -9.65 15.47
C ASN A 65 12.70 -10.54 16.53
N THR A 66 13.15 -11.72 16.11
CA THR A 66 13.76 -12.69 17.03
C THR A 66 15.23 -12.40 17.35
N SER A 67 15.91 -11.53 16.61
CA SER A 67 17.34 -11.25 16.79
C SER A 67 17.80 -10.02 16.02
N GLY A 68 18.83 -9.32 16.52
CA GLY A 68 19.46 -8.21 15.80
C GLY A 68 18.67 -6.91 15.88
N GLY A 69 19.07 -5.92 15.08
CA GLY A 69 18.36 -4.65 14.96
C GLY A 69 17.10 -4.76 14.11
N ILE A 70 16.29 -3.72 14.14
CA ILE A 70 15.19 -3.50 13.20
C ILE A 70 15.39 -2.11 12.60
N GLU A 71 15.44 -2.04 11.28
CA GLU A 71 15.32 -0.80 10.51
C GLU A 71 13.90 -0.71 9.94
N ILE A 72 13.33 0.49 10.04
CA ILE A 72 11.96 0.79 9.60
C ILE A 72 11.93 2.13 8.88
N ASP A 73 11.08 2.23 7.87
CA ASP A 73 10.77 3.48 7.18
C ASP A 73 9.27 3.57 6.86
N HIS A 74 8.84 4.70 6.30
CA HIS A 74 7.50 4.92 5.75
C HIS A 74 6.38 4.55 6.73
N VAL A 75 6.45 5.05 7.97
CA VAL A 75 5.32 4.97 8.90
C VAL A 75 4.15 5.78 8.34
N GLN A 76 3.02 5.13 8.14
CA GLN A 76 1.82 5.69 7.56
C GLN A 76 0.64 5.48 8.50
N PHE A 77 -0.21 6.51 8.63
CA PHE A 77 -1.45 6.42 9.39
C PHE A 77 -2.46 7.42 8.82
N GLY A 78 -3.75 7.11 8.95
CA GLY A 78 -4.83 7.97 8.45
C GLY A 78 -6.15 7.25 8.31
N ASP A 79 -7.09 7.87 7.61
CA ASP A 79 -8.35 7.23 7.27
C ASP A 79 -8.22 6.49 5.93
N ALA A 80 -8.43 5.17 5.92
CA ALA A 80 -8.41 4.36 4.70
C ALA A 80 -9.55 4.70 3.72
N ALA A 81 -10.62 5.37 4.19
CA ALA A 81 -11.73 5.84 3.36
C ALA A 81 -11.57 7.28 2.86
N VAL A 82 -10.71 8.09 3.49
CA VAL A 82 -10.42 9.45 2.99
C VAL A 82 -9.29 9.33 1.97
N GLY A 83 -9.68 8.79 0.82
CA GLY A 83 -8.84 8.72 -0.35
C GLY A 83 -8.37 10.12 -0.74
N ASN A 84 -7.06 10.28 -0.86
CA ASN A 84 -6.54 11.00 -2.01
C ASN A 84 -7.04 10.26 -3.25
N ALA A 85 -8.27 10.52 -3.68
CA ALA A 85 -8.75 10.08 -4.97
C ALA A 85 -7.75 10.63 -5.98
N VAL A 86 -6.89 9.75 -6.48
CA VAL A 86 -5.90 10.14 -7.48
C VAL A 86 -6.71 10.63 -8.67
N PRO A 87 -6.56 11.89 -9.10
CA PRO A 87 -7.29 12.39 -10.24
C PRO A 87 -7.04 11.47 -11.43
N GLU A 88 -8.11 11.01 -12.08
CA GLU A 88 -7.99 10.14 -13.25
C GLU A 88 -7.04 10.79 -14.27
N PRO A 89 -6.09 10.04 -14.84
CA PRO A 89 -5.15 10.60 -15.80
C PRO A 89 -5.87 11.29 -16.96
N ALA A 90 -5.41 12.49 -17.33
CA ALA A 90 -5.97 13.24 -18.46
C ALA A 90 -5.97 12.44 -19.78
N THR A 91 -5.12 11.40 -19.89
CA THR A 91 -5.10 10.45 -21.01
C THR A 91 -6.39 9.66 -21.17
N VAL A 92 -7.14 9.39 -20.09
CA VAL A 92 -8.46 8.73 -20.19
C VAL A 92 -9.47 9.66 -20.88
N ALA A 93 -9.48 10.94 -20.49
CA ALA A 93 -10.30 11.95 -21.15
C ALA A 93 -9.88 12.12 -22.62
N LEU A 94 -8.58 12.16 -22.90
CA LEU A 94 -8.06 12.32 -24.26
C LEU A 94 -8.37 11.10 -25.15
N LEU A 95 -8.28 9.88 -24.60
CA LEU A 95 -8.67 8.65 -25.27
C LEU A 95 -10.16 8.65 -25.61
N GLY A 96 -11.01 9.04 -24.66
CA GLY A 96 -12.45 9.17 -24.86
C GLY A 96 -12.80 10.18 -25.95
N LEU A 97 -12.15 11.35 -25.95
CA LEU A 97 -12.32 12.37 -26.98
C LEU A 97 -11.81 11.91 -28.36
N GLY A 98 -10.67 11.21 -28.40
CA GLY A 98 -10.11 10.65 -29.64
C GLY A 98 -11.03 9.58 -30.26
N LEU A 99 -11.55 8.66 -29.45
CA LEU A 99 -12.52 7.64 -29.87
C LEU A 99 -13.82 8.27 -30.37
N ALA A 100 -14.34 9.28 -29.66
CA ALA A 100 -15.51 10.03 -30.11
C ALA A 100 -15.24 10.72 -31.46
N GLY A 101 -14.09 11.40 -31.59
CA GLY A 101 -13.67 12.05 -32.83
C GLY A 101 -13.58 11.08 -34.02
N LEU A 102 -12.97 9.90 -33.82
CA LEU A 102 -12.90 8.83 -34.83
C LEU A 102 -14.29 8.29 -35.19
N GLY A 103 -15.14 8.03 -34.19
CA GLY A 103 -16.51 7.55 -34.39
C GLY A 103 -17.37 8.54 -35.18
N PHE A 104 -17.30 9.83 -34.86
CA PHE A 104 -18.01 10.87 -35.61
C PHE A 104 -17.39 11.11 -37.00
N GLY A 105 -16.07 10.99 -37.15
CA GLY A 105 -15.37 11.11 -38.43
C GLY A 105 -15.70 9.98 -39.41
N CYS A 106 -15.79 8.74 -38.93
CA CYS A 106 -16.18 7.59 -39.74
C CYS A 106 -17.62 7.67 -40.27
N ARG A 107 -18.54 8.32 -39.54
CA ARG A 107 -19.93 8.52 -39.98
C ARG A 107 -20.10 9.51 -41.14
N LYS A 108 -19.06 10.30 -41.45
CA LYS A 108 -19.11 11.31 -42.51
C LYS A 108 -18.45 10.88 -43.82
N ARG A 109 -17.94 9.65 -43.94
CA ARG A 109 -17.43 9.11 -45.22
C ARG A 109 -18.60 8.46 -45.99
N PRO A 110 -19.04 9.01 -47.13
CA PRO A 110 -20.00 8.32 -48.00
C PRO A 110 -19.29 7.15 -48.70
N CYS A 111 -20.00 6.03 -48.89
CA CYS A 111 -19.57 5.01 -49.85
C CYS A 111 -19.63 5.63 -51.25
N GLU A 112 -18.50 5.89 -51.88
CA GLU A 112 -18.44 6.11 -53.33
C GLU A 112 -18.48 4.73 -54.03
N GLY A 113 -19.42 4.59 -54.97
CA GLY A 113 -19.63 3.40 -55.78
C GLY A 113 -18.91 3.46 -57.12
#